data_AF-A0A0H1BFJ1-F1
#
_entry.id   AF-A0A0H1BFJ1-F1
#
_cell.length_a   1.000
_cell.length_b   1.000
_cell.length_c   1.000
_cell.angle_alpha   90.00
_cell.angle_beta   90.00
_cell.angle_gamma   90.00
#
_symmetry.space_group_name_H-M   'P 1'
#
loop_
_entity.id
_entity.type
_entity.pdbx_description
1 polymer ?
#
loop_
_entity_poly.entity_id
_entity_poly.type
_entity_poly.pdbx_seq_one_letter_code
_entity_poly.pdbx_strand_id
1 'polypeptide(L)'
;MEREKRRESSAGGVDGADDGLSEPRLVRFQGRPQERTPKASILQALGWVYPAKFGTAPPFDRHDWYVQRQTPSGPKEVRYVIDYYSGPPGPDGEPVFYLDIRPAVDTPTAAVERMMRWGGDVWWRASGGAARVGETK
;
A
#
# COMPACT_ATOMS: atom_id res chain seq x y z
N MET A 1 -48.62 18.13 22.09
CA MET A 1 -47.65 17.05 22.40
C MET A 1 -46.93 16.68 21.12
N GLU A 2 -46.08 17.57 20.61
CA GLU A 2 -45.50 17.43 19.26
C GLU A 2 -44.05 17.95 19.25
N ARG A 3 -43.25 17.46 20.20
CA ARG A 3 -41.83 17.81 20.37
C ARG A 3 -40.93 16.58 20.39
N GLU A 4 -41.32 15.49 19.71
CA GLU A 4 -40.64 14.20 19.85
C GLU A 4 -40.50 13.42 18.54
N LYS A 5 -40.17 14.11 17.44
CA LYS A 5 -39.86 13.42 16.17
C LYS A 5 -38.81 14.11 15.30
N ARG A 6 -37.78 14.70 15.92
CA ARG A 6 -36.63 15.29 15.20
C ARG A 6 -35.30 15.00 15.91
N ARG A 7 -35.04 13.73 16.21
CA ARG A 7 -33.76 13.25 16.78
C ARG A 7 -33.28 11.92 16.18
N GLU A 8 -33.57 11.67 14.90
CA GLU A 8 -32.90 10.62 14.12
C GLU A 8 -32.40 11.23 12.81
N SER A 9 -31.28 11.95 12.89
CA SER A 9 -30.45 12.34 11.76
C SER A 9 -29.12 12.85 12.31
N SER A 10 -28.36 11.94 12.91
CA SER A 10 -26.97 12.18 13.26
C SER A 10 -26.19 10.89 13.05
N ALA A 11 -26.11 10.46 11.79
CA ALA A 11 -24.94 9.73 11.34
C ALA A 11 -23.80 10.76 11.33
N GLY A 12 -22.90 10.65 12.31
CA GLY A 12 -21.80 11.58 12.51
C GLY A 12 -20.86 11.61 11.31
N GLY A 13 -20.94 12.69 10.54
CA GLY A 13 -19.83 13.13 9.71
C GLY A 13 -18.78 13.74 10.64
N VAL A 14 -17.58 13.17 10.63
CA VAL A 14 -16.43 13.78 11.27
C VAL A 14 -15.98 14.91 10.35
N ASP A 15 -16.40 16.14 10.64
CA ASP A 15 -15.91 17.35 9.98
C ASP A 15 -14.46 17.61 10.44
N GLY A 16 -13.52 16.92 9.78
CA GLY A 16 -12.10 17.26 9.80
C GLY A 16 -11.81 18.22 8.64
N ALA A 17 -11.30 19.40 8.98
CA ALA A 17 -10.90 20.50 8.07
C ALA A 17 -10.57 20.08 6.63
N ASP A 18 -11.43 20.52 5.70
CA ASP A 18 -11.32 20.38 4.25
C ASP A 18 -10.12 21.18 3.72
N ASP A 19 -8.98 20.49 3.56
CA ASP A 19 -7.82 20.98 2.83
C ASP A 19 -8.05 20.75 1.31
N GLY A 20 -9.22 21.13 0.77
CA GLY A 20 -9.60 21.13 -0.66
C GLY A 20 -9.43 19.82 -1.46
N LEU A 21 -8.96 18.74 -0.83
CA LEU A 21 -8.62 17.47 -1.45
C LEU A 21 -9.59 16.42 -0.90
N SER A 22 -10.71 16.24 -1.62
CA SER A 22 -11.73 15.25 -1.23
C SER A 22 -11.14 13.89 -0.88
N GLU A 23 -11.70 13.27 0.14
CA GLU A 23 -11.24 12.00 0.71
C GLU A 23 -11.08 10.91 -0.36
N PRO A 24 -10.05 10.06 -0.25
CA PRO A 24 -9.88 8.94 -1.17
C PRO A 24 -11.04 7.96 -1.06
N ARG A 25 -11.62 7.56 -2.20
CA ARG A 25 -12.77 6.64 -2.25
C ARG A 25 -12.40 5.32 -2.87
N LEU A 26 -12.87 4.22 -2.27
CA LEU A 26 -12.75 2.89 -2.87
C LEU A 26 -13.72 2.79 -4.06
N VAL A 27 -13.17 2.55 -5.25
CA VAL A 27 -13.94 2.38 -6.49
C VAL A 27 -14.35 0.92 -6.64
N ARG A 28 -13.39 0.00 -6.49
CA ARG A 28 -13.64 -1.43 -6.64
C ARG A 28 -12.63 -2.27 -5.87
N PHE A 29 -13.07 -3.46 -5.51
CA PHE A 29 -12.30 -4.50 -4.85
C PHE A 29 -12.37 -5.75 -5.73
N GLN A 30 -11.22 -6.29 -6.14
CA GLN A 30 -11.16 -7.45 -7.03
C GLN A 30 -10.16 -8.48 -6.52
N GLY A 31 -10.64 -9.70 -6.23
CA GLY A 31 -9.78 -10.84 -5.95
C GLY A 31 -9.09 -11.35 -7.22
N ARG A 32 -7.78 -11.60 -7.14
CA ARG A 32 -6.97 -12.15 -8.24
C ARG A 32 -6.07 -13.28 -7.74
N PRO A 33 -6.63 -14.35 -7.14
CA PRO A 33 -5.87 -15.41 -6.48
C PRO A 33 -4.94 -16.19 -7.42
N GLN A 34 -5.31 -16.30 -8.71
CA GLN A 34 -4.54 -17.09 -9.67
C GLN A 34 -3.33 -16.34 -10.25
N GLU A 35 -3.19 -15.05 -9.97
CA GLU A 35 -2.19 -14.21 -10.62
C GLU A 35 -1.13 -13.68 -9.66
N ARG A 36 0.13 -14.02 -9.92
CA ARG A 36 1.26 -13.51 -9.13
C ARG A 36 1.63 -12.09 -9.53
N THR A 37 1.99 -11.28 -8.54
CA THR A 37 2.51 -9.93 -8.76
C THR A 37 3.94 -9.96 -9.27
N PRO A 38 4.42 -8.91 -9.97
CA PRO A 38 5.81 -8.86 -10.45
C PRO A 38 6.85 -9.06 -9.31
N LYS A 39 6.60 -8.47 -8.14
CA LYS A 39 7.46 -8.65 -6.95
C LYS A 39 7.43 -10.09 -6.45
N ALA A 40 6.25 -10.71 -6.34
CA ALA A 40 6.14 -12.10 -5.93
C ALA A 40 6.87 -13.00 -6.93
N SER A 41 6.73 -12.78 -8.24
CA SER A 41 7.44 -13.54 -9.27
C SER A 41 8.97 -13.40 -9.15
N ILE A 42 9.49 -12.19 -8.92
CA ILE A 42 10.92 -11.96 -8.70
C ILE A 42 11.40 -12.66 -7.42
N LEU A 43 10.65 -12.54 -6.31
CA LEU A 43 10.99 -13.19 -5.05
C LEU A 43 11.00 -14.72 -5.19
N GLN A 44 10.02 -15.32 -5.88
CA GLN A 44 10.03 -16.75 -6.14
C GLN A 44 11.23 -17.16 -7.01
N ALA A 45 11.59 -16.36 -8.02
CA ALA A 45 12.77 -16.64 -8.85
C ALA A 45 14.07 -16.55 -8.03
N LEU A 46 14.21 -15.56 -7.15
CA LEU A 46 15.34 -15.45 -6.23
C LEU A 46 15.37 -16.59 -5.21
N GLY A 47 14.21 -17.03 -4.72
CA GLY A 47 14.07 -18.21 -3.86
C GLY A 47 14.49 -19.50 -4.57
N TRP A 48 14.28 -19.59 -5.89
CA TRP A 48 14.78 -20.70 -6.69
C TRP A 48 16.31 -20.65 -6.85
N VAL A 49 16.89 -19.47 -7.10
CA VAL A 49 18.35 -19.31 -7.27
C VAL A 49 19.10 -19.46 -5.93
N TYR A 50 18.57 -18.90 -4.84
CA TYR A 50 19.21 -18.91 -3.53
C TYR A 50 18.20 -19.13 -2.40
N PRO A 51 17.74 -20.38 -2.21
CA PRO A 51 16.65 -20.71 -1.29
C PRO A 51 16.96 -20.40 0.17
N ALA A 52 18.23 -20.52 0.59
CA ALA A 52 18.62 -20.26 1.97
C ALA A 52 18.36 -18.81 2.42
N LYS A 53 18.33 -17.85 1.47
CA LYS A 53 18.10 -16.43 1.77
C LYS A 53 16.72 -15.92 1.32
N PHE A 54 16.18 -16.47 0.24
CA PHE A 54 14.96 -15.95 -0.40
C PHE A 54 13.84 -16.99 -0.54
N GLY A 55 13.99 -18.18 0.04
CA GLY A 55 12.95 -19.21 0.06
C GLY A 55 11.74 -18.71 0.84
N THR A 56 10.68 -18.33 0.13
CA THR A 56 9.43 -17.86 0.73
C THR A 56 8.24 -18.48 0.02
N ALA A 57 7.16 -18.68 0.76
CA ALA A 57 5.91 -19.13 0.20
C ALA A 57 5.32 -18.00 -0.67
N PRO A 58 4.77 -18.32 -1.86
CA PRO A 58 4.06 -17.33 -2.66
C PRO A 58 2.82 -16.84 -1.89
N PRO A 59 2.30 -15.64 -2.22
CA PRO A 59 1.08 -15.16 -1.58
C PRO A 59 -0.06 -16.12 -1.90
N PHE A 60 -0.82 -16.51 -0.87
CA PHE A 60 -1.92 -17.46 -0.99
C PHE A 60 -3.23 -16.77 -1.40
N ASP A 61 -3.32 -15.47 -1.17
CA ASP A 61 -4.46 -14.64 -1.55
C ASP A 61 -3.96 -13.27 -2.03
N ARG A 62 -4.47 -12.80 -3.16
CA ARG A 62 -4.11 -11.51 -3.76
C ARG A 62 -5.38 -10.73 -4.07
N HIS A 63 -5.38 -9.48 -3.64
CA HIS A 63 -6.47 -8.54 -3.90
C HIS A 63 -5.96 -7.25 -4.55
N ASP A 64 -6.68 -6.79 -5.56
CA ASP A 64 -6.45 -5.48 -6.19
C ASP A 64 -7.55 -4.52 -5.70
N TRP A 65 -7.15 -3.42 -5.07
CA TRP A 65 -8.05 -2.31 -4.69
C TRP A 65 -7.85 -1.16 -5.65
N TYR A 66 -8.92 -0.54 -6.10
CA TYR A 66 -8.83 0.64 -6.94
C TYR A 66 -9.41 1.80 -6.17
N VAL A 67 -8.57 2.81 -5.93
CA VAL A 67 -8.90 3.94 -5.08
C VAL A 67 -8.87 5.20 -5.93
N GLN A 68 -9.97 5.92 -5.96
CA GLN A 68 -10.05 7.26 -6.52
C GLN A 68 -9.36 8.21 -5.55
N ARG A 69 -8.29 8.87 -6.02
CA ARG A 69 -7.58 9.90 -5.26
C ARG A 69 -7.73 11.24 -5.97
N GLN A 70 -7.87 12.31 -5.20
CA GLN A 70 -7.64 13.63 -5.75
C GLN A 70 -6.15 13.89 -5.86
N THR A 71 -5.74 14.41 -7.00
CA THR A 71 -4.38 14.91 -7.23
C THR A 71 -4.48 16.36 -7.65
N PRO A 72 -3.37 17.15 -7.58
CA PRO A 72 -3.36 18.52 -8.07
C PRO A 72 -3.78 18.65 -9.54
N SER A 73 -3.63 17.57 -10.33
CA SER A 73 -4.01 17.51 -11.74
C SER A 73 -5.42 16.96 -11.99
N GLY A 74 -6.18 16.64 -10.93
CA GLY A 74 -7.53 16.07 -10.99
C GLY A 74 -7.68 14.68 -10.37
N PRO A 75 -8.89 14.08 -10.41
CA PRO A 75 -9.16 12.76 -9.86
C PRO A 75 -8.43 11.68 -10.66
N LYS A 76 -7.71 10.80 -9.96
CA LYS A 76 -6.95 9.68 -10.55
C LYS A 76 -7.34 8.37 -9.87
N GLU A 77 -7.64 7.35 -10.66
CA GLU A 77 -7.78 5.98 -10.15
C GLU A 77 -6.38 5.41 -9.94
N VAL A 78 -6.09 4.96 -8.72
CA VAL A 78 -4.82 4.33 -8.37
C VAL A 78 -5.10 2.92 -7.88
N ARG A 79 -4.45 1.94 -8.51
CA ARG A 79 -4.53 0.54 -8.12
C ARG A 79 -3.54 0.24 -6.99
N TYR A 80 -4.02 -0.43 -5.96
CA TYR A 80 -3.26 -1.03 -4.87
C TYR A 80 -3.36 -2.54 -4.99
N VAL A 81 -2.28 -3.20 -4.62
CA VAL A 81 -2.16 -4.64 -4.58
C VAL A 81 -1.90 -5.03 -3.13
N ILE A 82 -2.66 -6.02 -2.66
CA ILE A 82 -2.57 -6.59 -1.33
C ILE A 82 -2.25 -8.06 -1.50
N ASP A 83 -1.03 -8.43 -1.12
CA ASP A 83 -0.56 -9.81 -1.11
C ASP A 83 -0.61 -10.34 0.32
N TYR A 84 -1.31 -11.47 0.54
CA TYR A 84 -1.36 -12.16 1.82
C TYR A 84 -0.34 -13.30 1.84
N TYR A 85 0.56 -13.26 2.83
CA TYR A 85 1.62 -14.24 3.02
C TYR A 85 1.42 -15.02 4.31
N SER A 86 1.69 -16.32 4.28
CA SER A 86 1.75 -17.15 5.49
C SER A 86 3.03 -16.88 6.26
N GLY A 87 2.92 -16.74 7.58
CA GLY A 87 4.06 -16.67 8.48
C GLY A 87 4.31 -17.99 9.22
N PRO A 88 5.45 -18.09 9.92
CA PRO A 88 5.66 -19.15 10.89
C PRO A 88 4.51 -19.16 11.91
N PRO A 89 4.04 -20.35 12.35
CA PRO A 89 3.04 -20.43 13.41
C PRO A 89 3.50 -19.67 14.65
N GLY A 90 2.57 -19.03 15.33
CA GLY A 90 2.86 -18.40 16.60
C GLY A 90 3.18 -19.41 17.71
N PRO A 91 3.52 -18.92 18.92
CA PRO A 91 3.93 -19.77 20.04
C PRO A 91 2.90 -20.85 20.41
N ASP A 92 1.61 -20.55 20.22
CA ASP A 92 0.50 -21.44 20.54
C ASP A 92 -0.01 -22.22 19.31
N GLY A 93 0.74 -22.16 18.19
CA GLY A 93 0.40 -22.82 16.92
C GLY A 93 -0.64 -22.07 16.09
N GLU A 94 -0.96 -20.83 16.45
CA GLU A 94 -1.89 -20.00 15.70
C GLU A 94 -1.34 -19.63 14.31
N PRO A 95 -2.16 -19.66 13.25
CA PRO A 95 -1.72 -19.26 11.93
C PRO A 95 -1.48 -17.74 11.90
N VAL A 96 -0.24 -17.36 11.60
CA VAL A 96 0.15 -15.95 11.42
C VAL A 96 0.15 -15.62 9.93
N PHE A 97 -0.29 -14.42 9.58
CA PHE A 97 -0.26 -13.90 8.22
C PHE A 97 0.28 -12.48 8.18
N TYR A 98 0.98 -12.15 7.10
CA TYR A 98 1.53 -10.82 6.83
C TYR A 98 0.89 -10.25 5.57
N LEU A 99 0.60 -8.94 5.59
CA LEU A 99 0.03 -8.23 4.45
C LEU A 99 1.08 -7.31 3.85
N ASP A 100 1.33 -7.48 2.56
CA ASP A 100 2.11 -6.53 1.75
C ASP A 100 1.13 -5.66 0.96
N ILE A 101 0.92 -4.42 1.42
CA ILE A 101 0.03 -3.45 0.77
C ILE A 101 0.88 -2.42 0.05
N ARG A 102 0.71 -2.32 -1.26
CA ARG A 102 1.49 -1.39 -2.09
C ARG A 102 0.72 -0.91 -3.31
N PRO A 103 0.96 0.31 -3.79
CA PRO A 103 0.40 0.70 -5.08
C PRO A 103 0.97 -0.22 -6.18
N ALA A 104 0.19 -0.47 -7.22
CA ALA A 104 0.57 -1.31 -8.34
C ALA A 104 1.65 -0.64 -9.21
N VAL A 105 2.45 -1.45 -9.88
CA VAL A 105 3.40 -1.01 -10.92
C VAL A 105 2.84 -1.50 -12.25
N ASP A 106 1.71 -0.93 -12.67
CA ASP A 106 1.06 -1.22 -13.97
C ASP A 106 1.59 -0.36 -15.11
N THR A 107 2.02 0.86 -14.81
CA THR A 107 2.44 1.82 -15.84
C THR A 107 3.94 2.08 -15.77
N PRO A 108 4.62 2.28 -16.92
CA PRO A 108 6.03 2.67 -16.94
C PRO A 108 6.29 3.94 -16.13
N THR A 109 5.37 4.92 -16.19
CA THR A 109 5.46 6.15 -15.41
C THR A 109 5.47 5.87 -13.90
N ALA A 110 4.54 5.05 -13.40
CA ALA A 110 4.52 4.69 -11.98
C ALA A 110 5.74 3.87 -11.53
N ALA A 111 6.38 3.13 -12.46
CA ALA A 111 7.64 2.44 -12.19
C ALA A 111 8.80 3.44 -12.06
N VAL A 112 8.92 4.36 -13.01
CA VAL A 112 9.97 5.40 -13.03
C VAL A 112 9.83 6.35 -11.85
N GLU A 113 8.63 6.83 -11.53
CA GLU A 113 8.36 7.69 -10.38
C GLU A 113 8.87 7.06 -9.08
N ARG A 114 8.60 5.76 -8.88
CA ARG A 114 9.11 5.04 -7.70
C ARG A 114 10.61 4.86 -7.72
N MET A 115 11.18 4.52 -8.88
CA MET A 115 12.62 4.35 -9.02
C MET A 115 13.37 5.65 -8.72
N MET A 116 12.88 6.77 -9.23
CA MET A 116 13.43 8.10 -8.95
C MET A 116 13.28 8.48 -7.49
N ARG A 117 12.09 8.28 -6.89
CA ARG A 117 11.85 8.59 -5.47
C ARG A 117 12.78 7.79 -4.56
N TRP A 118 12.92 6.49 -4.80
CA TRP A 118 13.78 5.61 -4.03
C TRP A 118 15.27 5.90 -4.25
N GLY A 119 15.68 6.06 -5.51
CA GLY A 119 17.06 6.38 -5.86
C GLY A 119 17.53 7.71 -5.27
N GLY A 120 16.66 8.73 -5.27
CA GLY A 120 16.91 10.01 -4.63
C GLY A 120 17.12 9.88 -3.12
N ASP A 121 16.27 9.12 -2.42
CA ASP A 121 16.43 8.87 -0.97
C ASP A 121 17.73 8.13 -0.65
N VAL A 122 18.05 7.09 -1.43
CA VAL A 122 19.28 6.30 -1.26
C VAL A 122 20.50 7.19 -1.49
N TRP A 123 20.51 7.97 -2.58
CA TRP A 123 21.59 8.90 -2.88
C TRP A 123 21.74 9.98 -1.81
N TRP A 124 20.65 10.55 -1.32
CA TRP A 124 20.67 11.54 -0.26
C TRP A 124 21.30 10.99 1.02
N ARG A 125 20.93 9.77 1.41
CA ARG A 125 21.50 9.08 2.57
C ARG A 125 22.97 8.74 2.34
N ALA A 126 23.32 8.18 1.18
CA ALA A 126 24.68 7.78 0.85
C ALA A 126 25.65 8.96 0.72
N SER A 127 25.20 10.09 0.18
CA SER A 127 26.01 11.30 0.04
C SER A 127 26.24 12.05 1.37
N GLY A 128 25.67 11.59 2.48
CA GLY A 128 25.79 12.24 3.78
C GLY A 128 24.89 13.47 3.94
N GLY A 129 23.86 13.63 3.11
CA GLY A 129 22.92 14.75 3.21
C GLY A 129 22.19 14.80 4.55
N ALA A 130 21.90 13.65 5.15
CA ALA A 130 21.31 13.55 6.48
C ALA A 130 22.23 14.10 7.59
N ALA A 131 23.56 13.95 7.46
CA ALA A 131 24.53 14.46 8.44
C ALA A 131 24.66 15.99 8.35
N ARG A 132 24.71 16.54 7.13
CA ARG A 132 24.84 17.99 6.87
C ARG A 132 23.70 18.83 7.48
N VAL A 133 22.49 18.29 7.52
CA VAL A 133 21.32 18.97 8.12
C VAL A 133 21.34 18.91 9.65
N GLY A 134 21.95 17.86 10.23
CA GLY A 134 22.04 17.68 11.68
C GLY A 134 23.05 18.59 12.37
N GLU A 135 24.08 19.05 11.65
CA GLU A 135 25.13 19.95 12.19
C GLU A 135 24.73 21.43 12.20
N THR A 136 23.61 21.81 11.58
CA THR A 136 23.17 23.23 11.48
C THR A 136 22.13 23.61 12.54
N LYS A 137 22.09 22.92 13.70
CA LYS A 137 21.16 23.23 14.79
C LYS A 137 21.89 23.50 16.10
#